data_AF-A0A7J4EX73-F1
#
_entry.id   AF-A0A7J4EX73-F1
#
_cell.length_a   1.000
_cell.length_b   1.000
_cell.length_c   1.000
_cell.angle_alpha   90.00
_cell.angle_beta   90.00
_cell.angle_gamma   90.00
#
_symmetry.space_group_name_H-M   'P 1'
#
loop_
_entity.id
_entity.type
_entity.pdbx_description
1 polymer ?
#
loop_
_entity_poly.entity_id
_entity_poly.type
_entity_poly.pdbx_seq_one_letter_code
_entity_poly.pdbx_strand_id
1 'polypeptide(L)'
;MEKIERVYYESILKQKYNIIKNRYVMEEVIVPIAKVLELPLEEVIELFVRMYDGADLYESHAFAEQARMACLGRKVDIDLGLCWICDFYGLISKREGDLIRKKVVEDVLLNNVPYKEALKRGRELLLKLLKSREEGVV
;
A
#
# COMPACT_ATOMS: atom_id res chain seq x y z
N MET A 1 -2.85 -24.73 39.06
CA MET A 1 -1.92 -24.37 37.96
C MET A 1 -2.70 -23.82 36.77
N GLU A 2 -3.77 -24.51 36.33
CA GLU A 2 -4.62 -24.12 35.18
C GLU A 2 -5.27 -22.72 35.23
N LYS A 3 -5.65 -22.20 36.42
CA LYS A 3 -6.33 -20.90 36.51
C LYS A 3 -5.43 -19.71 36.18
N ILE A 4 -4.16 -19.76 36.56
CA ILE A 4 -3.19 -18.68 36.31
C ILE A 4 -2.82 -18.67 34.82
N GLU A 5 -2.60 -19.83 34.22
CA GLU A 5 -2.32 -19.98 32.79
C GLU A 5 -3.49 -19.49 31.93
N ARG A 6 -4.73 -19.81 32.30
CA ARG A 6 -5.92 -19.32 31.59
C ARG A 6 -6.01 -17.79 31.63
N VAL A 7 -5.85 -17.18 32.81
CA VAL A 7 -5.88 -15.71 32.97
C VAL A 7 -4.76 -15.05 32.16
N TYR A 8 -3.57 -15.65 32.15
CA TYR A 8 -2.44 -15.17 31.34
C TYR A 8 -2.74 -15.22 29.84
N TYR A 9 -3.29 -16.33 29.35
CA TYR A 9 -3.67 -16.49 27.95
C TYR A 9 -4.77 -15.53 27.51
N GLU A 10 -5.81 -15.35 28.33
CA GLU A 10 -6.87 -14.36 28.10
C GLU A 10 -6.30 -12.93 28.03
N SER A 11 -5.33 -12.61 28.88
CA SER A 11 -4.62 -11.33 28.85
C SER A 11 -3.86 -11.12 27.54
N ILE A 12 -3.15 -12.15 27.04
CA ILE A 12 -2.44 -12.09 25.75
C ILE A 12 -3.43 -11.86 24.62
N LEU A 13 -4.51 -12.63 24.55
CA LEU A 13 -5.53 -12.46 23.50
C LEU A 13 -6.11 -11.05 23.52
N LYS A 14 -6.46 -10.54 24.71
CA LYS A 14 -6.98 -9.17 24.85
C LYS A 14 -5.99 -8.12 24.34
N GLN A 15 -4.69 -8.28 24.61
CA GLN A 15 -3.66 -7.38 24.08
C GLN A 15 -3.61 -7.42 22.56
N LYS A 16 -3.63 -8.62 21.95
CA LYS A 16 -3.63 -8.79 20.50
C LYS A 16 -4.85 -8.13 19.85
N TYR A 17 -6.04 -8.32 20.42
CA TYR A 17 -7.26 -7.64 19.98
C TYR A 17 -7.14 -6.12 20.07
N ASN A 18 -6.57 -5.59 21.16
CA ASN A 18 -6.40 -4.14 21.31
C ASN A 18 -5.42 -3.55 20.30
N ILE A 19 -4.34 -4.27 19.99
CA ILE A 19 -3.34 -3.83 18.99
C ILE A 19 -4.00 -3.76 17.60
N ILE A 20 -4.69 -4.82 17.18
CA ILE A 20 -5.25 -4.87 15.83
C ILE A 20 -6.48 -3.97 15.67
N LYS A 21 -7.30 -3.81 16.72
CA LYS A 21 -8.46 -2.88 16.73
C LYS A 21 -8.05 -1.41 16.85
N ASN A 22 -6.76 -1.10 16.76
CA ASN A 22 -6.29 0.27 16.61
C ASN A 22 -6.89 0.90 15.34
N ARG A 23 -7.34 2.15 15.44
CA ARG A 23 -8.01 2.87 14.34
C ARG A 23 -7.23 2.85 13.04
N TYR A 24 -5.93 3.14 13.08
CA TYR A 24 -5.10 3.20 11.88
C TYR A 24 -4.98 1.83 11.21
N VAL A 25 -4.70 0.78 11.99
CA VAL A 25 -4.60 -0.61 11.46
C VAL A 25 -5.96 -1.07 10.93
N MET A 26 -7.05 -0.72 11.60
CA MET A 26 -8.39 -1.02 11.12
C MET A 26 -8.68 -0.36 9.77
N GLU A 27 -8.46 0.94 9.64
CA GLU A 27 -8.76 1.72 8.44
C GLU A 27 -7.84 1.36 7.26
N GLU A 28 -6.54 1.14 7.50
CA GLU A 28 -5.54 0.97 6.44
C GLU A 28 -5.24 -0.50 6.09
N VAL A 29 -5.54 -1.45 7.00
CA VAL A 29 -5.22 -2.87 6.80
C VAL A 29 -6.47 -3.74 6.84
N ILE A 30 -7.18 -3.77 7.97
CA ILE A 30 -8.27 -4.74 8.19
C ILE A 30 -9.45 -4.47 7.27
N VAL A 31 -9.94 -3.23 7.20
CA VAL A 31 -11.09 -2.85 6.36
C VAL A 31 -10.81 -3.11 4.87
N PRO A 32 -9.66 -2.70 4.30
CA PRO A 32 -9.31 -3.03 2.92
C PRO A 32 -9.27 -4.52 2.65
N ILE A 33 -8.65 -5.33 3.52
CA ILE A 33 -8.58 -6.78 3.36
C ILE A 33 -9.96 -7.41 3.44
N ALA A 34 -10.77 -7.05 4.44
CA ALA A 34 -12.14 -7.54 4.59
C ALA A 34 -12.98 -7.26 3.35
N LYS A 35 -12.84 -6.06 2.76
CA LYS A 35 -13.52 -5.70 1.52
C LYS A 35 -13.09 -6.54 0.33
N VAL A 36 -11.78 -6.79 0.18
CA VAL A 36 -11.24 -7.60 -0.93
C VAL A 36 -11.62 -9.07 -0.79
N LEU A 37 -11.65 -9.58 0.44
CA LEU A 37 -12.00 -10.98 0.73
C LEU A 37 -13.52 -11.20 0.86
N GLU A 38 -14.31 -10.14 0.85
CA GLU A 38 -15.76 -10.17 1.09
C GLU A 38 -16.14 -10.84 2.43
N LEU A 39 -15.31 -10.61 3.46
CA LEU A 39 -15.49 -11.18 4.80
C LEU A 39 -15.94 -10.11 5.81
N PRO A 40 -16.67 -10.50 6.89
CA PRO A 40 -16.91 -9.63 8.03
C PRO A 40 -15.61 -9.18 8.70
N LEU A 41 -15.59 -7.94 9.23
CA LEU A 41 -14.41 -7.40 9.91
C LEU A 41 -13.93 -8.29 11.05
N GLU A 42 -14.84 -8.83 11.85
CA GLU A 42 -14.48 -9.65 13.01
C GLU A 42 -13.79 -10.95 12.58
N GLU A 43 -14.19 -11.58 11.47
CA GLU A 43 -13.52 -12.78 10.95
C GLU A 43 -12.09 -12.48 10.52
N VAL A 44 -11.85 -11.33 9.87
CA VAL A 44 -10.49 -10.91 9.50
C VAL A 44 -9.66 -10.61 10.74
N ILE A 45 -10.23 -9.94 11.74
CA ILE A 45 -9.55 -9.68 13.01
C ILE A 45 -9.15 -11.00 13.70
N GLU A 46 -10.06 -11.98 13.75
CA GLU A 46 -9.78 -13.30 14.31
C GLU A 46 -8.66 -14.02 13.55
N LEU A 47 -8.60 -13.92 12.23
CA LEU A 47 -7.50 -14.45 11.42
C LEU A 47 -6.16 -13.86 11.87
N PHE A 48 -6.08 -12.54 12.02
CA PHE A 48 -4.85 -11.86 12.45
C PHE A 48 -4.46 -12.25 13.89
N VAL A 49 -5.42 -12.24 14.81
CA VAL A 49 -5.18 -12.62 16.21
C VAL A 49 -4.79 -14.10 16.33
N ARG A 50 -5.23 -14.98 15.43
CA ARG A 50 -4.85 -16.40 15.45
C ARG A 50 -3.48 -16.64 14.82
N MET A 51 -3.16 -15.95 13.72
CA MET A 51 -1.99 -16.27 12.89
C MET A 51 -0.71 -15.54 13.30
N TYR A 52 -0.81 -14.35 13.89
CA TYR A 52 0.34 -13.51 14.23
C TYR A 52 0.55 -13.45 15.73
N ASP A 53 1.79 -13.28 16.20
CA ASP A 53 2.05 -13.05 17.60
C ASP A 53 1.80 -11.59 18.02
N GLY A 54 2.07 -11.24 19.29
CA GLY A 54 1.86 -9.87 19.76
C GLY A 54 2.84 -8.85 19.15
N ALA A 55 4.07 -9.27 18.84
CA ALA A 55 5.09 -8.39 18.26
C ALA A 55 4.79 -8.11 16.79
N ASP A 56 4.43 -9.14 16.02
CA ASP A 56 3.99 -9.01 14.63
C ASP A 56 2.81 -8.03 14.48
N LEU A 57 1.82 -8.17 15.36
CA LEU A 57 0.66 -7.28 15.37
C LEU A 57 1.05 -5.85 15.74
N TYR A 58 2.00 -5.67 16.66
CA TYR A 58 2.47 -4.35 17.07
C TYR A 58 3.17 -3.60 15.92
N GLU A 59 3.91 -4.33 15.09
CA GLU A 59 4.61 -3.77 13.92
C GLU A 59 3.68 -3.48 12.72
N SER A 60 2.42 -3.89 12.78
CA SER A 60 1.44 -3.74 11.68
C SER A 60 1.29 -2.30 11.19
N HIS A 61 1.46 -1.30 12.06
CA HIS A 61 1.44 0.11 11.64
C HIS A 61 2.59 0.43 10.66
N ALA A 62 3.82 0.01 10.99
CA ALA A 62 4.98 0.26 10.14
C ALA A 62 4.86 -0.50 8.82
N PHE A 63 4.35 -1.73 8.86
CA PHE A 63 4.11 -2.52 7.65
C PHE A 63 3.04 -1.92 6.76
N ALA A 64 1.96 -1.38 7.34
CA ALA A 64 0.90 -0.72 6.57
C ALA A 64 1.43 0.50 5.80
N GLU A 65 2.22 1.35 6.45
CA GLU A 65 2.86 2.51 5.81
C GLU A 65 3.77 2.11 4.65
N GLN A 66 4.63 1.12 4.86
CA GLN A 66 5.52 0.61 3.82
C GLN A 66 4.74 -0.04 2.67
N ALA A 67 3.73 -0.85 2.99
CA ALA A 67 2.88 -1.50 2.00
C ALA A 67 2.10 -0.49 1.19
N ARG A 68 1.62 0.60 1.78
CA ARG A 68 0.88 1.66 1.09
C ARG A 68 1.72 2.33 0.01
N MET A 69 2.98 2.67 0.32
CA MET A 69 3.93 3.19 -0.67
C MET A 69 4.12 2.23 -1.85
N ALA A 70 4.38 0.95 -1.56
CA ALA A 70 4.66 -0.06 -2.56
C ALA A 70 3.43 -0.43 -3.42
N CYS A 71 2.28 -0.63 -2.79
CA CYS A 71 1.02 -0.94 -3.45
C CYS A 71 0.57 0.21 -4.36
N LEU A 72 0.68 1.45 -3.88
CA LEU A 72 0.36 2.61 -4.70
C LEU A 72 1.29 2.73 -5.90
N GLY A 73 2.59 2.51 -5.71
CA GLY A 73 3.57 2.48 -6.80
C GLY A 73 3.19 1.49 -7.89
N ARG A 74 2.87 0.24 -7.51
CA ARG A 74 2.41 -0.80 -8.46
C ARG A 74 1.13 -0.39 -9.19
N LYS A 75 0.18 0.22 -8.48
CA LYS A 75 -1.05 0.73 -9.11
C LYS A 75 -0.73 1.80 -10.15
N VAL A 76 0.16 2.73 -9.85
CA VAL A 76 0.61 3.75 -10.81
C VAL A 76 1.27 3.13 -12.03
N ASP A 77 2.09 2.08 -11.85
CA ASP A 77 2.70 1.38 -12.99
C ASP A 77 1.66 0.79 -13.93
N ILE A 78 0.62 0.17 -13.37
CA ILE A 78 -0.49 -0.41 -14.13
C ILE A 78 -1.26 0.70 -14.83
N ASP A 79 -1.68 1.74 -14.09
CA ASP A 79 -2.58 2.78 -14.59
C ASP A 79 -1.90 3.75 -15.59
N LEU A 80 -0.57 3.87 -15.56
CA LEU A 80 0.21 4.61 -16.56
C LEU A 80 0.85 3.71 -17.63
N GLY A 81 0.77 2.39 -17.49
CA GLY A 81 1.40 1.44 -18.40
C GLY A 81 2.93 1.48 -18.39
N LEU A 82 3.55 1.83 -17.26
CA LEU A 82 5.01 2.01 -17.15
C LEU A 82 5.77 0.71 -17.40
N CYS A 83 5.20 -0.46 -17.09
CA CYS A 83 5.82 -1.74 -17.44
C CYS A 83 6.04 -1.86 -18.94
N TRP A 84 5.05 -1.49 -19.76
CA TRP A 84 5.19 -1.51 -21.21
C TRP A 84 6.16 -0.44 -21.70
N ILE A 85 5.93 0.80 -21.26
CA ILE A 85 6.63 1.97 -21.78
C ILE A 85 8.11 1.96 -21.37
N CYS A 86 8.43 1.57 -20.13
CA CYS A 86 9.80 1.57 -19.59
C CYS A 86 10.49 0.22 -19.75
N ASP A 87 9.86 -0.88 -19.33
CA ASP A 87 10.55 -2.17 -19.20
C ASP A 87 10.59 -2.96 -20.51
N PHE A 88 9.48 -2.99 -21.26
CA PHE A 88 9.39 -3.78 -22.50
C PHE A 88 9.82 -3.01 -23.75
N TYR A 89 9.29 -1.81 -23.94
CA TYR A 89 9.54 -1.03 -25.17
C TYR A 89 10.66 0.01 -25.02
N GLY A 90 11.07 0.34 -23.78
CA GLY A 90 12.16 1.27 -23.53
C GLY A 90 11.95 2.67 -24.11
N LEU A 91 10.69 3.10 -24.28
CA LEU A 91 10.34 4.41 -24.82
C LEU A 91 10.84 5.55 -23.92
N ILE A 92 10.86 5.29 -22.61
CA ILE A 92 11.60 6.05 -21.61
C ILE A 92 12.48 5.10 -20.79
N SER A 93 13.50 5.64 -20.11
CA SER A 93 14.35 4.86 -19.23
C SER A 93 13.61 4.43 -17.96
N LYS A 94 14.07 3.32 -17.35
CA LYS A 94 13.56 2.86 -16.04
C LYS A 94 13.61 3.96 -14.98
N ARG A 95 14.70 4.74 -14.96
CA ARG A 95 14.86 5.86 -14.02
C ARG A 95 13.81 6.95 -14.21
N GLU A 96 13.47 7.30 -15.45
CA GLU A 96 12.39 8.27 -15.71
C GLU A 96 11.02 7.71 -15.26
N GLY A 97 10.75 6.43 -15.53
CA GLY A 97 9.57 5.74 -15.02
C GLY A 97 9.49 5.75 -13.50
N ASP A 98 10.60 5.44 -12.82
CA ASP A 98 10.72 5.49 -11.36
C ASP A 98 10.42 6.87 -10.80
N LEU A 99 10.93 7.93 -11.43
CA LEU A 99 10.70 9.31 -11.01
C LEU A 99 9.24 9.71 -11.18
N ILE A 100 8.58 9.32 -12.28
CA ILE A 100 7.15 9.58 -12.49
C ILE A 100 6.33 8.86 -11.41
N ARG A 101 6.59 7.56 -11.22
CA ARG A 101 5.92 6.76 -10.19
C ARG A 101 6.09 7.36 -8.81
N LYS A 102 7.33 7.68 -8.43
CA LYS A 102 7.66 8.32 -7.15
C LYS A 102 6.89 9.62 -6.96
N LYS A 103 6.87 10.48 -7.97
CA LYS A 103 6.16 11.76 -7.92
C LYS A 103 4.65 11.60 -7.72
N VAL A 104 4.01 10.65 -8.40
CA VAL A 104 2.58 10.37 -8.21
C VAL A 104 2.31 9.82 -6.81
N VAL A 105 3.16 8.91 -6.31
CA VAL A 105 3.05 8.34 -4.96
C VAL A 105 3.19 9.44 -3.89
N GLU A 106 4.20 10.30 -4.01
CA GLU A 106 4.43 11.43 -3.09
C GLU A 106 3.28 12.44 -3.13
N ASP A 107 2.74 12.76 -4.31
CA ASP A 107 1.58 13.65 -4.44
C ASP A 107 0.37 13.12 -3.65
N VAL A 108 0.14 11.81 -3.68
CA VAL A 108 -1.01 11.20 -3.00
C VAL A 108 -0.79 11.07 -1.50
N LEU A 109 0.41 10.63 -1.10
CA LEU A 109 0.68 10.25 0.30
C LEU A 109 1.20 11.40 1.15
N LEU A 110 2.00 12.30 0.58
CA LEU A 110 2.61 13.42 1.30
C LEU A 110 1.87 14.72 1.06
N ASN A 111 1.39 14.95 -0.17
CA ASN A 111 0.72 16.21 -0.53
C ASN A 111 -0.82 16.12 -0.46
N ASN A 112 -1.39 14.97 -0.06
CA ASN A 112 -2.83 14.71 0.03
C ASN A 112 -3.60 15.02 -1.28
N VAL A 113 -2.96 14.86 -2.43
CA VAL A 113 -3.61 15.05 -3.73
C VAL A 113 -4.46 13.82 -4.05
N PRO A 114 -5.73 13.97 -4.49
CA PRO A 114 -6.54 12.84 -4.90
C PRO A 114 -5.85 12.00 -5.98
N TYR A 115 -5.89 10.67 -5.84
CA TYR A 115 -5.19 9.74 -6.75
C TYR A 115 -5.40 10.04 -8.23
N LYS A 116 -6.64 10.33 -8.62
CA LYS A 116 -7.01 10.63 -10.01
C LYS A 116 -6.30 11.88 -10.55
N GLU A 117 -6.10 12.89 -9.71
CA GLU A 117 -5.42 14.13 -10.09
C GLU A 117 -3.90 13.93 -10.15
N ALA A 118 -3.33 13.24 -9.16
CA ALA A 118 -1.91 12.90 -9.16
C ALA A 118 -1.55 12.04 -10.39
N LEU A 119 -2.38 11.06 -10.72
CA LEU A 119 -2.22 10.22 -11.91
C LEU A 119 -2.29 11.03 -13.21
N LYS A 120 -3.20 12.03 -13.28
CA LYS A 120 -3.29 12.94 -14.43
C LYS A 120 -1.99 13.72 -14.63
N ARG A 121 -1.42 14.28 -13.55
CA ARG A 121 -0.12 14.98 -13.59
C ARG A 121 1.01 14.03 -14.03
N GLY A 122 1.03 12.80 -13.51
CA GLY A 122 1.97 11.76 -13.94
C GLY A 122 1.88 11.48 -15.45
N ARG A 123 0.67 11.36 -15.99
CA ARG A 123 0.42 11.18 -17.43
C ARG A 123 0.91 12.38 -18.25
N GLU A 124 0.69 13.59 -17.79
CA GLU A 124 1.17 14.80 -18.47
C GLU A 124 2.71 14.85 -18.53
N LEU A 125 3.39 14.46 -17.45
CA LEU A 125 4.86 14.34 -17.43
C LEU A 125 5.35 13.26 -18.41
N LEU A 126 4.71 12.09 -18.40
CA LEU A 126 5.03 10.99 -19.30
C LEU A 126 4.91 11.41 -20.78
N LEU A 127 3.82 12.07 -21.14
CA LEU A 127 3.59 12.55 -22.51
C LEU A 127 4.62 13.62 -22.92
N LYS A 128 5.02 14.51 -22.00
CA LYS A 128 6.08 15.49 -22.27
C LYS A 128 7.41 14.80 -22.60
N LEU A 129 7.79 13.76 -21.85
CA LEU A 129 9.01 12.99 -22.12
C LEU A 129 8.94 12.30 -23.49
N LEU A 130 7.83 11.63 -23.80
CA LEU A 130 7.66 10.93 -25.06
C LEU A 130 7.74 11.89 -26.26
N LYS A 131 7.07 13.04 -26.20
CA LYS A 131 7.12 14.05 -27.27
C LYS A 131 8.49 14.68 -27.45
N SER A 132 9.19 14.97 -26.36
CA SER A 132 10.55 15.53 -26.45
C SER A 132 11.55 14.61 -27.15
N ARG A 133 11.28 13.30 -27.15
CA ARG A 133 12.09 12.31 -27.86
C ARG A 133 11.71 12.22 -29.34
N GLU A 134 10.45 12.42 -29.68
CA GLU A 134 9.99 12.48 -31.07
C GLU A 134 10.61 13.70 -31.79
N GLU A 135 10.65 14.86 -31.14
CA GLU A 135 11.21 16.11 -31.68
C GLU A 135 12.75 16.08 -31.81
N GLY A 136 13.44 15.18 -31.08
CA GLY A 136 14.90 15.00 -31.15
C GLY A 136 15.38 13.94 -32.14
N VAL A 137 14.46 13.32 -32.90
CA VAL A 137 14.76 12.27 -33.89
C VAL A 137 14.68 12.82 -35.33
N VAL A 138 14.64 14.15 -35.50
CA VAL A 138 14.73 14.85 -36.79
C VAL A 138 16.14 15.35 -37.05
#